data_AF-A0A2T2WM22-F1
#
_entry.id   AF-A0A2T2WM22-F1
#
_cell.length_a   1.000
_cell.length_b   1.000
_cell.length_c   1.000
_cell.angle_alpha   90.00
_cell.angle_beta   90.00
_cell.angle_gamma   90.00
#
_symmetry.space_group_name_H-M   'P 1'
#
loop_
_entity.id
_entity.type
_entity.pdbx_description
1 polymer ?
#
loop_
_entity_poly.entity_id
_entity_poly.type
_entity_poly.pdbx_seq_one_letter_code
_entity_poly.pdbx_strand_id
1 'polypeptide(L)'
;MARNVAALVLAAINACWRERITLPTLLDILQHQRPPGVWIGPVGQLFTDVPVSALQRWLARHQMDSRVLQAYYQRYIVPLGDRNPELEAWFDAEHVGTSL
;
A
#
# COMPACT_ATOMS: atom_id res chain seq x y z
N MET A 1 17.75 -15.60 -5.29
CA MET A 1 17.88 -14.24 -5.87
C MET A 1 16.62 -13.45 -5.52
N ALA A 2 16.57 -12.84 -4.33
CA ALA A 2 15.39 -12.06 -3.92
C ALA A 2 15.35 -10.78 -4.75
N ARG A 3 14.52 -10.75 -5.82
CA ARG A 3 14.24 -9.47 -6.52
C ARG A 3 13.82 -8.46 -5.45
N ASN A 4 14.39 -7.27 -5.51
CA ASN A 4 14.14 -6.21 -4.54
C ASN A 4 12.66 -5.81 -4.63
N VAL A 5 11.82 -6.38 -3.76
CA VAL A 5 10.36 -6.19 -3.76
C VAL A 5 9.99 -4.71 -3.68
N ALA A 6 10.77 -3.89 -2.99
CA ALA A 6 10.58 -2.45 -2.94
C ALA A 6 10.73 -1.79 -4.31
N ALA A 7 11.74 -2.19 -5.09
CA ALA A 7 11.93 -1.67 -6.44
C ALA A 7 10.82 -2.12 -7.39
N LEU A 8 10.31 -3.35 -7.22
CA LEU A 8 9.20 -3.86 -8.02
C LEU A 8 7.88 -3.16 -7.70
N VAL A 9 7.57 -2.95 -6.42
CA VAL A 9 6.37 -2.20 -6.00
C VAL A 9 6.45 -0.76 -6.51
N LEU A 10 7.58 -0.08 -6.31
CA LEU A 10 7.76 1.28 -6.84
C LEU A 10 7.66 1.35 -8.36
N ALA A 11 8.19 0.35 -9.08
CA ALA A 11 8.08 0.31 -10.53
C ALA A 11 6.63 0.13 -10.97
N ALA A 12 5.87 -0.75 -10.30
CA ALA A 12 4.46 -0.99 -10.59
C ALA A 12 3.62 0.28 -10.42
N ILE A 13 3.71 0.93 -9.26
CA ILE A 13 2.88 2.09 -8.95
C ILE A 13 3.31 3.37 -9.69
N ASN A 14 4.50 3.40 -10.28
CA ASN A 14 5.00 4.52 -11.08
C ASN A 14 4.88 4.28 -12.59
N ALA A 15 4.45 3.10 -13.03
CA ALA A 15 4.50 2.72 -14.44
C ALA A 15 3.70 3.67 -15.34
N CYS A 16 2.58 4.19 -14.83
CA CYS A 16 1.65 5.04 -15.58
C CYS A 16 1.88 6.55 -15.37
N TRP A 17 2.89 6.96 -14.60
CA TRP A 17 3.02 8.35 -14.13
C TRP A 17 4.32 9.00 -14.59
N ARG A 18 4.21 10.23 -15.09
CA ARG A 18 5.36 11.04 -15.50
C ARG A 18 6.18 11.48 -14.29
N GLU A 19 5.51 11.96 -13.25
CA GLU A 19 6.13 12.21 -11.95
C GLU A 19 6.10 10.92 -11.13
N ARG A 20 7.26 10.55 -10.59
CA ARG A 20 7.42 9.30 -9.87
C ARG A 20 7.44 9.56 -8.37
N ILE A 21 6.55 8.88 -7.64
CA ILE A 21 6.62 8.88 -6.18
C ILE A 21 7.89 8.15 -5.75
N THR A 22 8.64 8.77 -4.84
CA THR A 22 9.83 8.16 -4.25
C THR A 22 9.43 7.27 -3.07
N LEU A 23 10.28 6.29 -2.73
CA LEU A 23 10.04 5.46 -1.55
C LEU A 23 9.93 6.28 -0.25
N PRO A 24 10.84 7.24 0.05
CA PRO A 24 10.69 8.08 1.23
C PRO A 24 9.38 8.85 1.26
N THR A 25 8.94 9.40 0.13
CA THR A 25 7.65 10.11 0.02
C THR A 25 6.47 9.17 0.28
N LEU A 26 6.49 7.97 -0.30
CA LEU A 26 5.42 6.98 -0.09
C LEU A 26 5.36 6.55 1.38
N LEU A 27 6.51 6.24 1.99
CA LEU A 27 6.58 5.86 3.40
C LEU A 27 6.09 7.00 4.30
N ASP A 28 6.51 8.24 4.05
CA ASP A 28 6.06 9.42 4.80
C ASP A 28 4.53 9.59 4.72
N ILE A 29 3.96 9.46 3.53
CA ILE A 29 2.50 9.57 3.32
C ILE A 29 1.76 8.50 4.11
N LEU A 30 2.19 7.24 4.01
CA LEU A 30 1.53 6.12 4.67
C LEU A 30 1.71 6.16 6.19
N GLN A 31 2.93 6.36 6.69
CA GLN A 31 3.25 6.34 8.12
C GLN A 31 2.59 7.51 8.87
N HIS A 32 2.59 8.71 8.27
CA HIS A 32 1.99 9.88 8.88
C HIS A 32 0.52 10.08 8.51
N GLN A 33 -0.09 9.12 7.80
CA GLN A 33 -1.50 9.16 7.39
C GLN A 33 -1.85 10.48 6.68
N ARG A 34 -0.97 10.94 5.79
CA ARG A 34 -1.16 12.20 5.05
C ARG A 34 -2.09 11.97 3.86
N PRO A 35 -2.93 12.95 3.51
CA PRO A 35 -3.69 12.87 2.27
C PRO A 35 -2.72 12.72 1.08
N PRO A 36 -3.06 11.88 0.09
CA PRO A 36 -2.14 11.59 -1.01
C PRO A 36 -1.88 12.79 -1.93
N GLY A 37 -2.82 13.75 -2.00
CA GLY A 37 -2.67 14.96 -2.80
C GLY A 37 -2.36 14.66 -4.27
N VAL A 38 -1.28 15.24 -4.78
CA VAL A 38 -0.80 15.00 -6.15
C VAL A 38 -0.41 13.55 -6.43
N TRP A 39 -0.15 12.76 -5.38
CA TRP A 39 0.25 11.37 -5.47
C TRP A 39 -0.93 10.39 -5.43
N ILE A 40 -2.18 10.86 -5.55
CA ILE A 40 -3.34 9.98 -5.45
C ILE A 40 -3.32 8.83 -6.46
N GLY A 41 -2.83 9.08 -7.67
CA GLY A 41 -2.69 8.06 -8.69
C GLY A 41 -1.74 6.93 -8.29
N PRO A 42 -0.43 7.19 -8.11
CA PRO A 42 0.52 6.17 -7.67
C PRO A 42 0.14 5.51 -6.35
N VAL A 43 -0.38 6.28 -5.39
CA VAL A 43 -0.80 5.73 -4.10
C VAL A 43 -2.01 4.82 -4.27
N GLY A 44 -3.01 5.18 -5.09
CA GLY A 44 -4.14 4.31 -5.40
C GLY A 44 -3.71 2.99 -6.03
N GLN A 45 -2.78 3.04 -6.99
CA GLN A 45 -2.24 1.83 -7.63
C GLN A 45 -1.54 0.88 -6.65
N LEU A 46 -1.01 1.38 -5.53
CA LEU A 46 -0.49 0.51 -4.47
C LEU A 46 -1.57 -0.43 -3.93
N PHE A 47 -2.83 0.01 -3.88
CA PHE A 47 -3.95 -0.74 -3.31
C PHE A 47 -4.75 -1.52 -4.36
N THR A 48 -4.70 -1.14 -5.63
CA THR A 48 -5.45 -1.81 -6.71
C THR A 48 -4.60 -2.77 -7.53
N ASP A 49 -3.34 -2.41 -7.80
CA ASP A 49 -2.53 -3.09 -8.83
C ASP A 49 -1.40 -3.94 -8.23
N VAL A 50 -1.04 -3.72 -6.96
CA VAL A 50 0.01 -4.48 -6.29
C VAL A 50 -0.60 -5.71 -5.61
N PRO A 51 -0.16 -6.94 -5.94
CA PRO A 51 -0.67 -8.14 -5.31
C PRO A 51 -0.44 -8.14 -3.80
N VAL A 52 -1.39 -8.70 -3.03
CA VAL A 52 -1.31 -8.75 -1.56
C VAL A 52 -0.01 -9.41 -1.08
N SER A 53 0.42 -10.49 -1.71
CA SER A 53 1.69 -11.16 -1.39
C SER A 53 2.94 -10.29 -1.62
N ALA A 54 2.88 -9.31 -2.53
CA ALA A 54 3.94 -8.32 -2.72
C ALA A 54 3.86 -7.22 -1.66
N LEU A 55 2.66 -6.76 -1.31
CA LEU A 55 2.43 -5.80 -0.21
C LEU A 55 2.90 -6.35 1.13
N GLN A 56 2.57 -7.60 1.48
CA GLN A 56 3.04 -8.25 2.71
C GLN A 56 4.57 -8.26 2.83
N ARG A 57 5.26 -8.65 1.75
CA ARG A 57 6.74 -8.65 1.70
C ARG A 57 7.32 -7.24 1.76
N TRP A 58 6.65 -6.27 1.14
CA TRP A 58 7.03 -4.87 1.18
C TRP A 58 6.92 -4.29 2.59
N LEU A 59 5.79 -4.52 3.26
CA LEU A 59 5.56 -4.14 4.66
C LEU A 59 6.60 -4.74 5.60
N ALA A 60 6.85 -6.06 5.49
CA ALA A 60 7.85 -6.74 6.30
C ALA A 60 9.26 -6.15 6.09
N ARG A 61 9.62 -5.81 4.85
CA ARG A 61 10.90 -5.18 4.53
C ARG A 61 11.05 -3.78 5.13
N HIS A 62 9.95 -3.03 5.21
CA HIS A 62 9.93 -1.66 5.72
C HIS A 62 9.50 -1.56 7.18
N GLN A 63 9.35 -2.70 7.87
CA GLN A 63 8.89 -2.79 9.27
C GLN A 63 7.59 -2.00 9.50
N MET A 64 6.69 -2.01 8.51
CA MET A 64 5.42 -1.32 8.57
C MET A 64 4.32 -2.31 8.95
N ASP A 65 3.52 -1.94 9.95
CA ASP A 65 2.36 -2.72 10.38
C ASP A 65 1.25 -2.66 9.30
N SER A 66 0.64 -3.80 9.00
CA SER A 66 -0.49 -3.90 8.05
C SER A 66 -1.66 -3.00 8.46
N ARG A 67 -1.82 -2.70 9.76
CA ARG A 67 -2.82 -1.75 10.30
C ARG A 67 -2.62 -0.31 9.81
N VAL A 68 -1.36 0.11 9.61
CA VAL A 68 -1.04 1.44 9.04
C VAL A 68 -1.57 1.52 7.61
N LEU A 69 -1.36 0.44 6.84
CA LEU A 69 -1.81 0.33 5.46
C LEU A 69 -3.35 0.26 5.38
N GLN A 70 -3.98 -0.51 6.26
CA GLN A 70 -5.45 -0.62 6.36
C GLN A 70 -6.09 0.72 6.72
N ALA A 71 -5.57 1.41 7.74
CA ALA A 71 -6.07 2.72 8.16
C ALA A 71 -6.01 3.73 7.01
N TYR A 72 -4.89 3.72 6.25
CA TYR A 72 -4.72 4.58 5.10
C TYR A 72 -5.73 4.26 3.99
N TYR A 73 -5.86 2.97 3.65
CA TYR A 73 -6.78 2.49 2.63
C TYR A 73 -8.24 2.88 2.94
N GLN A 74 -8.70 2.62 4.17
CA GLN A 74 -10.05 2.99 4.60
C GLN A 74 -10.30 4.49 4.59
N ARG A 75 -9.28 5.29 4.95
CA ARG A 75 -9.42 6.74 5.07
C ARG A 75 -9.39 7.47 3.74
N TYR A 76 -8.56 7.04 2.79
CA TYR A 76 -8.26 7.82 1.58
C TYR A 76 -8.58 7.11 0.27
N ILE A 77 -8.64 5.78 0.25
CA ILE A 77 -8.81 5.01 -0.99
C ILE A 77 -10.25 4.53 -1.15
N VAL A 78 -10.82 3.92 -0.10
CA VAL A 78 -12.23 3.48 -0.10
C VAL A 78 -13.21 4.61 -0.46
N PRO A 79 -13.06 5.86 0.05
CA PRO A 79 -13.95 6.97 -0.32
C PRO A 79 -13.90 7.37 -1.79
N LEU A 80 -12.85 6.97 -2.53
CA LEU A 80 -12.72 7.24 -3.97
C LEU A 80 -13.39 6.17 -4.83
N GLY A 81 -13.84 5.06 -4.21
CA GLY A 81 -14.46 3.93 -4.90
C GLY A 81 -13.48 2.84 -5.34
N ASP A 82 -12.17 3.02 -5.09
CA ASP A 82 -11.10 2.10 -5.49
C ASP A 82 -10.98 0.91 -4.51
N ARG A 83 -12.05 0.10 -4.43
CA ARG A 83 -12.10 -1.02 -3.49
C ARG A 83 -11.41 -2.26 -4.05
N ASN A 84 -10.63 -2.93 -3.20
CA ASN A 84 -9.96 -4.19 -3.47
C ASN A 84 -10.44 -5.28 -2.47
N PRO A 85 -11.37 -6.17 -2.88
CA PRO A 85 -11.91 -7.21 -2.01
C PRO A 85 -10.85 -8.20 -1.50
N GLU A 86 -9.80 -8.50 -2.28
CA GLU A 86 -8.73 -9.39 -1.84
C GLU A 86 -7.92 -8.76 -0.71
N LEU A 87 -7.61 -7.47 -0.84
CA LEU A 87 -6.93 -6.69 0.18
C LEU A 87 -7.77 -6.56 1.46
N GLU A 88 -9.07 -6.29 1.30
CA GLU A 88 -10.02 -6.21 2.42
C GLU A 88 -10.11 -7.55 3.18
N ALA A 89 -10.24 -8.67 2.46
CA ALA A 89 -10.25 -9.99 3.07
C ALA A 89 -8.95 -10.30 3.84
N TRP A 90 -7.79 -9.86 3.31
CA TRP A 90 -6.53 -9.99 4.03
C TRP A 90 -6.48 -9.16 5.32
N PHE A 91 -6.95 -7.91 5.28
CA PHE A 91 -7.01 -7.07 6.49
C PHE A 91 -7.92 -7.65 7.58
N ASP A 92 -9.04 -8.27 7.19
CA ASP A 92 -9.94 -8.93 8.12
C ASP A 92 -9.31 -10.20 8.72
N ALA A 93 -8.59 -10.99 7.92
CA ALA A 93 -7.89 -12.19 8.41
C ALA A 93 -6.79 -11.85 9.43
N GLU A 94 -6.05 -10.76 9.23
CA GLU A 94 -5.04 -10.26 10.19
C GLU A 94 -5.67 -9.84 11.53
N HIS A 95 -6.89 -9.31 11.50
CA HIS A 95 -7.63 -8.95 12.72
C HIS A 95 -8.05 -10.18 13.54
N VAL A 96 -8.46 -11.26 12.89
CA VAL A 96 -8.88 -12.49 13.57
C VAL A 96 -7.70 -13.23 14.20
N GLY A 97 -6.50 -13.13 13.61
CA GLY A 97 -5.29 -13.80 14.10
C GLY A 97 -4.68 -13.25 15.41
N THR A 98 -5.14 -12.10 15.92
CA THR A 98 -4.58 -11.47 17.14
C THR A 98 -5.37 -11.79 18.42
N SER A 99 -6.37 -12.69 18.38
CA SER A 99 -7.25 -13.02 19.51
C SER A 99 -6.98 -14.38 20.19
N LEU A 100 -5.75 -14.91 20.15
CA LEU A 100 -5.38 -16.17 20.82
C LEU A 100 -4.27 -15.98 21.86
#